data_AF-A0A966EJU7-F1
#
_entry.id   AF-A0A966EJU7-F1
#
_cell.length_a   1.000
_cell.length_b   1.000
_cell.length_c   1.000
_cell.angle_alpha   90.00
_cell.angle_beta   90.00
_cell.angle_gamma   90.00
#
_symmetry.space_group_name_H-M   'P 1'
#
loop_
_entity.id
_entity.type
_entity.pdbx_description
1 polymer ?
#
loop_
_entity_poly.entity_id
_entity_poly.type
_entity_poly.pdbx_seq_one_letter_code
_entity_poly.pdbx_strand_id
1 'polypeptide(L)'
;MAKMRAGAVEPGELYLAKFNQELPQRKISVMPKTHLRGQLAFILLVFTLALSPLDAQENFTRGDCNLDDQVNIADAVIGLAILFSGAGPALCPDSCDINDDGGSDISDPIFLLGNLFGSGSPPPAPNDCGPDPTPDGLGCPTTSAGCVSTPEICDNGIDDDGDSLVDCQDPDCAGPLCVEICDNGLDDDFDNNIDCDDSDCISVPNCAIALSYSADIYTQVIDAQCTVCHAPPSNFGGLNLADTATNDSYATIVNQPSDECGAYDFVEPFDSQASWLFRKIVGTHVEAATAAGCSTAAAGSQMPIGGFCCLSTADIQLIQDWIDQGAEP
;
A
#
# COMPACT_ATOMS: atom_id res chain seq x y z
N MET A 1 61.02 -78.78 -27.79
CA MET A 1 59.92 -77.97 -27.18
C MET A 1 60.38 -76.52 -27.20
N ALA A 2 59.60 -75.60 -27.76
CA ALA A 2 60.01 -74.21 -27.99
C ALA A 2 58.92 -73.21 -27.55
N LYS A 3 59.35 -72.09 -26.96
CA LYS A 3 58.53 -70.88 -26.78
C LYS A 3 58.69 -69.98 -28.01
N MET A 4 57.69 -69.14 -28.33
CA MET A 4 57.84 -67.69 -28.56
C MET A 4 56.51 -67.03 -28.99
N ARG A 5 56.29 -65.80 -28.49
CA ARG A 5 55.77 -64.56 -29.16
C ARG A 5 54.64 -64.63 -30.22
N ALA A 6 53.85 -63.58 -30.48
CA ALA A 6 53.42 -62.36 -29.78
C ALA A 6 52.43 -61.62 -30.72
N GLY A 7 51.60 -60.69 -30.22
CA GLY A 7 50.78 -59.82 -31.08
C GLY A 7 49.68 -59.08 -30.30
N ALA A 8 49.35 -57.86 -30.74
CA ALA A 8 48.25 -57.04 -30.22
C ALA A 8 47.31 -56.64 -31.38
N VAL A 9 46.06 -56.31 -31.06
CA VAL A 9 45.05 -55.79 -31.99
C VAL A 9 44.20 -54.75 -31.25
N GLU A 10 43.86 -53.65 -31.93
CA GLU A 10 43.04 -52.55 -31.40
C GLU A 10 41.52 -52.77 -31.61
N PRO A 11 40.64 -52.05 -30.89
CA PRO A 11 39.20 -52.26 -30.98
C PRO A 11 38.56 -51.64 -32.24
N GLY A 12 37.65 -52.38 -32.86
CA GLY A 12 36.54 -51.81 -33.64
C GLY A 12 35.31 -51.57 -32.75
N GLU A 13 34.14 -51.16 -33.25
CA GLU A 13 33.68 -50.62 -34.54
C GLU A 13 32.17 -50.37 -34.34
N LEU A 14 31.56 -49.27 -34.80
CA LEU A 14 30.09 -49.16 -34.85
C LEU A 14 29.55 -48.07 -35.81
N TYR A 15 28.56 -48.47 -36.62
CA TYR A 15 27.99 -47.78 -37.80
C TYR A 15 26.45 -47.97 -37.79
N LEU A 16 25.55 -47.18 -38.40
CA LEU A 16 25.51 -45.89 -39.13
C LEU A 16 23.98 -45.56 -39.26
N ALA A 17 23.42 -44.35 -39.43
CA ALA A 17 23.86 -42.95 -39.50
C ALA A 17 22.59 -42.05 -39.53
N LYS A 18 22.67 -40.88 -40.21
CA LYS A 18 21.59 -40.06 -40.81
C LYS A 18 20.98 -38.95 -39.91
N PHE A 19 20.60 -37.77 -40.42
CA PHE A 19 20.71 -37.20 -41.78
C PHE A 19 20.78 -35.66 -41.80
N ASN A 20 21.38 -35.14 -42.88
CA ASN A 20 21.47 -33.78 -43.45
C ASN A 20 20.51 -32.66 -42.98
N GLN A 21 21.02 -31.42 -42.95
CA GLN A 21 20.81 -30.43 -44.04
C GLN A 21 21.93 -29.37 -44.10
N GLU A 22 22.14 -28.75 -45.26
CA GLU A 22 23.31 -27.88 -45.57
C GLU A 22 22.94 -26.39 -45.71
N LEU A 23 23.90 -25.50 -45.39
CA LEU A 23 23.78 -24.05 -45.62
C LEU A 23 24.32 -23.63 -47.01
N PRO A 24 23.60 -22.83 -47.80
CA PRO A 24 23.97 -22.53 -49.18
C PRO A 24 25.05 -21.44 -49.32
N GLN A 25 26.20 -21.79 -49.89
CA GLN A 25 27.31 -20.89 -50.23
C GLN A 25 26.93 -19.91 -51.37
N ARG A 26 26.94 -18.59 -51.12
CA ARG A 26 26.78 -17.56 -52.17
C ARG A 26 28.14 -17.08 -52.69
N LYS A 27 28.34 -17.17 -54.01
CA LYS A 27 29.56 -16.73 -54.70
C LYS A 27 29.66 -15.20 -54.74
N ILE A 28 30.81 -14.66 -54.36
CA ILE A 28 31.17 -13.25 -54.59
C ILE A 28 31.51 -13.07 -56.07
N SER A 29 30.90 -12.08 -56.73
CA SER A 29 31.18 -11.71 -58.12
C SER A 29 31.82 -10.32 -58.17
N VAL A 30 32.96 -10.19 -58.86
CA VAL A 30 33.72 -8.94 -58.94
C VAL A 30 33.38 -8.22 -60.25
N MET A 31 32.88 -6.98 -60.14
CA MET A 31 32.68 -6.09 -61.29
C MET A 31 33.79 -5.02 -61.40
N PRO A 32 34.12 -4.54 -62.61
CA PRO A 32 35.29 -3.69 -62.87
C PRO A 32 35.05 -2.19 -62.60
N LYS A 33 36.15 -1.44 -62.47
CA LYS A 33 36.17 0.01 -62.26
C LYS A 33 35.87 0.79 -63.56
N THR A 34 34.96 1.77 -63.49
CA THR A 34 34.93 2.96 -64.37
C THR A 34 34.52 4.21 -63.58
N HIS A 35 34.91 5.39 -64.07
CA HIS A 35 34.76 6.68 -63.37
C HIS A 35 33.33 7.23 -63.42
N LEU A 36 32.92 8.03 -62.40
CA LEU A 36 32.78 9.49 -62.60
C LEU A 36 32.75 10.34 -61.30
N ARG A 37 33.56 11.40 -61.31
CA ARG A 37 33.45 12.73 -60.64
C ARG A 37 32.47 12.88 -59.47
N GLY A 38 33.03 13.10 -58.27
CA GLY A 38 32.30 13.28 -57.01
C GLY A 38 31.86 14.70 -56.64
N GLN A 39 31.67 14.89 -55.34
CA GLN A 39 31.54 16.17 -54.63
C GLN A 39 32.01 16.02 -53.17
N LEU A 40 32.18 17.13 -52.45
CA LEU A 40 32.76 17.15 -51.10
C LEU A 40 31.67 16.89 -50.05
N ALA A 41 31.84 15.83 -49.25
CA ALA A 41 31.11 15.58 -48.01
C ALA A 41 31.94 14.66 -47.09
N PHE A 42 33.04 15.19 -46.54
CA PHE A 42 33.84 14.53 -45.51
C PHE A 42 33.71 15.34 -44.21
N ILE A 43 33.79 14.67 -43.05
CA ILE A 43 33.60 15.26 -41.70
C ILE A 43 32.14 15.67 -41.40
N LEU A 44 31.27 14.67 -41.15
CA LEU A 44 30.30 14.63 -40.04
C LEU A 44 29.43 13.36 -40.11
N LEU A 45 30.05 12.20 -39.84
CA LEU A 45 29.31 11.14 -39.16
C LEU A 45 29.72 11.25 -37.70
N VAL A 46 28.79 11.67 -36.84
CA VAL A 46 29.01 11.72 -35.40
C VAL A 46 29.36 10.31 -34.93
N PHE A 47 30.37 10.21 -34.08
CA PHE A 47 30.76 8.95 -33.44
C PHE A 47 29.71 8.63 -32.37
N THR A 48 28.55 8.12 -32.81
CA THR A 48 27.53 7.56 -31.93
C THR A 48 28.05 6.25 -31.36
N LEU A 49 28.94 6.37 -30.39
CA LEU A 49 28.92 5.46 -29.25
C LEU A 49 27.45 5.36 -28.82
N ALA A 50 26.90 4.16 -28.92
CA ALA A 50 25.87 3.81 -27.97
C ALA A 50 26.58 3.85 -26.61
N LEU A 51 26.31 4.89 -25.82
CA LEU A 51 26.35 4.69 -24.39
C LEU A 51 25.21 3.69 -24.12
N SER A 52 25.57 2.44 -23.88
CA SER A 52 24.76 1.64 -22.97
C SER A 52 24.64 2.46 -21.68
N PRO A 53 23.47 2.50 -21.02
CA PRO A 53 23.42 2.99 -19.65
C PRO A 53 24.43 2.20 -18.80
N LEU A 54 25.15 2.89 -17.93
CA LEU A 54 26.02 2.31 -16.90
C LEU A 54 25.12 1.98 -15.69
N ASP A 55 24.07 1.20 -15.96
CA ASP A 55 22.79 1.24 -15.23
C ASP A 55 21.98 0.00 -15.67
N ALA A 56 22.54 -1.17 -15.41
CA ALA A 56 21.90 -2.48 -15.64
C ALA A 56 21.97 -3.27 -14.33
N GLN A 57 21.32 -2.70 -13.30
CA GLN A 57 21.13 -3.36 -12.02
C GLN A 57 19.90 -4.26 -12.12
N GLU A 58 20.12 -5.56 -12.15
CA GLU A 58 19.10 -6.58 -11.88
C GLU A 58 19.21 -6.97 -10.39
N ASN A 59 18.14 -7.53 -9.79
CA ASN A 59 18.17 -7.92 -8.37
C ASN A 59 19.22 -9.02 -8.08
N PHE A 60 19.75 -9.03 -6.86
CA PHE A 60 20.70 -10.03 -6.36
C PHE A 60 20.55 -10.24 -4.85
N THR A 61 21.23 -11.26 -4.33
CA THR A 61 21.35 -11.52 -2.90
C THR A 61 22.80 -11.32 -2.47
N ARG A 62 23.06 -10.36 -1.58
CA ARG A 62 24.43 -9.92 -1.30
C ARG A 62 25.24 -11.04 -0.65
N GLY A 63 26.24 -11.54 -1.37
CA GLY A 63 27.10 -12.64 -0.96
C GLY A 63 26.95 -13.93 -1.77
N ASP A 64 25.95 -14.05 -2.66
CA ASP A 64 25.84 -15.16 -3.63
C ASP A 64 26.74 -14.89 -4.86
N CYS A 65 28.04 -14.78 -4.60
CA CYS A 65 29.04 -14.47 -5.63
C CYS A 65 29.17 -15.58 -6.70
N ASN A 66 28.55 -16.75 -6.49
CA ASN A 66 28.48 -17.84 -7.47
C ASN A 66 27.13 -17.94 -8.24
N LEU A 67 26.09 -17.23 -7.79
CA LEU A 67 24.74 -17.19 -8.36
C LEU A 67 24.05 -18.58 -8.36
N ASP A 68 24.14 -19.30 -7.24
CA ASP A 68 23.43 -20.58 -6.99
C ASP A 68 22.34 -20.52 -5.89
N ASP A 69 21.86 -19.30 -5.62
CA ASP A 69 20.73 -18.96 -4.75
C ASP A 69 20.95 -19.34 -3.26
N GLN A 70 22.22 -19.48 -2.84
CA GLN A 70 22.60 -19.90 -1.49
C GLN A 70 23.92 -19.23 -1.05
N VAL A 71 23.85 -18.14 -0.28
CA VAL A 71 25.04 -17.48 0.32
C VAL A 71 25.80 -18.48 1.22
N ASN A 72 26.94 -19.00 0.76
CA ASN A 72 27.66 -20.07 1.46
C ASN A 72 29.20 -20.04 1.25
N ILE A 73 29.87 -21.14 1.63
CA ILE A 73 31.34 -21.26 1.52
C ILE A 73 31.79 -21.34 0.04
N ALA A 74 30.92 -21.77 -0.88
CA ALA A 74 31.17 -21.76 -2.31
C ALA A 74 31.50 -20.36 -2.83
N ASP A 75 30.77 -19.34 -2.39
CA ASP A 75 30.90 -17.96 -2.82
C ASP A 75 32.21 -17.34 -2.36
N ALA A 76 32.60 -17.56 -1.11
CA ALA A 76 33.92 -17.18 -0.60
C ALA A 76 35.05 -17.85 -1.41
N VAL A 77 34.86 -19.09 -1.88
CA VAL A 77 35.82 -19.77 -2.76
C VAL A 77 35.80 -19.18 -4.17
N ILE A 78 34.66 -18.76 -4.70
CA ILE A 78 34.51 -18.17 -6.03
C ILE A 78 35.06 -16.74 -6.08
N GLY A 79 34.80 -15.89 -5.09
CA GLY A 79 35.44 -14.57 -4.95
C GLY A 79 36.97 -14.69 -4.91
N LEU A 80 37.51 -15.60 -4.09
CA LEU A 80 38.96 -15.89 -4.08
C LEU A 80 39.48 -16.46 -5.42
N ALA A 81 38.65 -17.20 -6.17
CA ALA A 81 39.02 -17.73 -7.48
C ALA A 81 39.00 -16.64 -8.58
N ILE A 82 38.09 -15.67 -8.50
CA ILE A 82 38.06 -14.46 -9.34
C ILE A 82 39.34 -13.64 -9.08
N LEU A 83 39.61 -13.29 -7.82
CA LEU A 83 40.73 -12.44 -7.40
C LEU A 83 42.11 -13.03 -7.69
N PHE A 84 42.33 -14.32 -7.41
CA PHE A 84 43.67 -14.91 -7.41
C PHE A 84 43.89 -16.05 -8.41
N SER A 85 42.82 -16.70 -8.90
CA SER A 85 42.93 -17.88 -9.78
C SER A 85 42.53 -17.61 -11.23
N GLY A 86 41.97 -16.44 -11.53
CA GLY A 86 41.55 -16.06 -12.89
C GLY A 86 40.31 -16.81 -13.37
N ALA A 87 39.34 -17.06 -12.49
CA ALA A 87 38.06 -17.69 -12.84
C ALA A 87 37.27 -16.93 -13.93
N GLY A 88 37.44 -15.60 -13.96
CA GLY A 88 36.74 -14.65 -14.83
C GLY A 88 36.60 -13.32 -14.08
N PRO A 89 35.96 -12.30 -14.68
CA PRO A 89 35.26 -11.30 -13.87
C PRO A 89 34.09 -11.95 -13.13
N ALA A 90 33.61 -11.31 -12.06
CA ALA A 90 32.30 -11.65 -11.48
C ALA A 90 31.19 -11.50 -12.54
N LEU A 91 30.13 -12.31 -12.42
CA LEU A 91 28.93 -12.17 -13.24
C LEU A 91 28.01 -11.06 -12.67
N CYS A 92 27.86 -11.07 -11.35
CA CYS A 92 27.25 -10.01 -10.55
C CYS A 92 28.29 -9.48 -9.53
N PRO A 93 29.09 -8.46 -9.90
CA PRO A 93 30.02 -7.77 -9.01
C PRO A 93 29.50 -7.45 -7.61
N ASP A 94 28.27 -6.97 -7.45
CA ASP A 94 27.73 -6.50 -6.15
C ASP A 94 27.45 -7.67 -5.20
N SER A 95 27.02 -8.81 -5.76
CA SER A 95 26.92 -10.06 -5.03
C SER A 95 28.28 -10.58 -4.54
N CYS A 96 29.38 -10.08 -5.12
CA CYS A 96 30.76 -10.31 -4.68
C CYS A 96 31.34 -9.15 -3.84
N ASP A 97 30.58 -8.07 -3.58
CA ASP A 97 30.90 -7.00 -2.62
C ASP A 97 29.91 -7.11 -1.44
N ILE A 98 30.27 -7.98 -0.50
CA ILE A 98 29.41 -8.33 0.64
C ILE A 98 29.54 -7.36 1.81
N ASN A 99 30.63 -6.59 1.87
CA ASN A 99 30.81 -5.58 2.90
C ASN A 99 30.48 -4.16 2.45
N ASP A 100 30.00 -3.97 1.21
CA ASP A 100 29.42 -2.76 0.65
C ASP A 100 30.35 -1.54 0.78
N ASP A 101 31.59 -1.68 0.29
CA ASP A 101 32.55 -0.56 0.23
C ASP A 101 32.91 -0.06 -1.18
N GLY A 102 32.32 -0.67 -2.22
CA GLY A 102 32.43 -0.28 -3.63
C GLY A 102 33.71 -0.80 -4.28
N GLY A 103 34.12 -2.01 -3.91
CA GLY A 103 35.40 -2.60 -4.29
C GLY A 103 35.58 -4.05 -3.86
N SER A 104 34.92 -4.99 -4.55
CA SER A 104 35.12 -6.44 -4.41
C SER A 104 36.62 -6.84 -4.36
N ASP A 105 37.15 -7.11 -3.16
CA ASP A 105 38.57 -7.41 -2.89
C ASP A 105 38.75 -8.60 -1.90
N ILE A 106 39.92 -8.75 -1.27
CA ILE A 106 40.14 -9.76 -0.24
C ILE A 106 39.31 -9.51 1.04
N SER A 107 38.77 -8.31 1.22
CA SER A 107 37.78 -7.96 2.25
C SER A 107 36.55 -8.87 2.21
N ASP A 108 35.96 -9.10 1.03
CA ASP A 108 34.66 -9.76 0.89
C ASP A 108 34.64 -11.24 1.29
N PRO A 109 35.58 -12.09 0.81
CA PRO A 109 35.64 -13.47 1.29
C PRO A 109 35.97 -13.55 2.79
N ILE A 110 36.63 -12.54 3.37
CA ILE A 110 36.89 -12.48 4.81
C ILE A 110 35.62 -12.09 5.57
N PHE A 111 34.84 -11.12 5.07
CA PHE A 111 33.58 -10.69 5.68
C PHE A 111 32.53 -11.81 5.62
N LEU A 112 32.33 -12.44 4.45
CA LEU A 112 31.43 -13.57 4.26
C LEU A 112 31.77 -14.75 5.18
N LEU A 113 33.04 -15.17 5.22
CA LEU A 113 33.47 -16.23 6.15
C LEU A 113 33.33 -15.79 7.62
N GLY A 114 33.50 -14.50 7.92
CA GLY A 114 33.22 -13.92 9.22
C GLY A 114 31.76 -14.11 9.63
N ASN A 115 30.83 -13.75 8.74
CA ASN A 115 29.39 -13.89 8.91
C ASN A 115 28.95 -15.36 9.04
N LEU A 116 29.29 -16.22 8.07
CA LEU A 116 28.90 -17.64 8.01
C LEU A 116 29.32 -18.45 9.24
N PHE A 117 30.41 -18.05 9.91
CA PHE A 117 30.88 -18.69 11.15
C PHE A 117 30.52 -17.91 12.44
N GLY A 118 29.61 -16.95 12.37
CA GLY A 118 29.05 -16.25 13.53
C GLY A 118 30.04 -15.34 14.26
N SER A 119 30.96 -14.73 13.50
CA SER A 119 32.07 -13.91 14.04
C SER A 119 32.18 -12.49 13.45
N GLY A 120 31.41 -12.19 12.40
CA GLY A 120 31.24 -10.87 11.81
C GLY A 120 29.85 -10.28 12.05
N SER A 121 29.58 -9.13 11.43
CA SER A 121 28.24 -8.51 11.35
C SER A 121 27.33 -9.28 10.37
N PRO A 122 26.00 -9.03 10.36
CA PRO A 122 25.21 -9.21 9.14
C PRO A 122 25.76 -8.35 7.99
N PRO A 123 25.54 -8.74 6.71
CA PRO A 123 25.78 -7.86 5.58
C PRO A 123 24.90 -6.60 5.62
N PRO A 124 25.28 -5.55 4.87
CA PRO A 124 24.35 -4.53 4.38
C PRO A 124 23.33 -5.12 3.40
N ALA A 125 22.18 -4.47 3.24
CA ALA A 125 21.14 -4.90 2.29
C ALA A 125 21.64 -4.87 0.82
N PRO A 126 21.09 -5.68 -0.11
CA PRO A 126 19.98 -6.61 0.08
C PRO A 126 20.43 -7.89 0.80
N ASN A 127 19.74 -8.26 1.88
CA ASN A 127 20.06 -9.49 2.63
C ASN A 127 19.42 -10.73 1.99
N ASP A 128 18.24 -10.57 1.40
CA ASP A 128 17.61 -11.56 0.52
C ASP A 128 17.62 -11.04 -0.94
N CYS A 129 16.52 -10.98 -1.71
CA CYS A 129 16.59 -10.72 -3.16
C CYS A 129 16.17 -9.30 -3.59
N GLY A 130 17.10 -8.34 -3.52
CA GLY A 130 16.80 -6.93 -3.78
C GLY A 130 17.68 -6.25 -4.84
N PRO A 131 17.37 -5.00 -5.22
CA PRO A 131 18.30 -4.11 -5.91
C PRO A 131 19.44 -3.67 -4.97
N ASP A 132 20.43 -2.93 -5.50
CA ASP A 132 21.47 -2.33 -4.66
C ASP A 132 20.98 -1.01 -4.02
N PRO A 133 20.89 -0.89 -2.67
CA PRO A 133 20.50 0.34 -1.99
C PRO A 133 21.59 1.42 -1.98
N THR A 134 22.82 1.07 -2.36
CA THR A 134 24.03 1.87 -2.16
C THR A 134 24.82 2.25 -3.44
N PRO A 135 24.18 2.64 -4.57
CA PRO A 135 24.78 2.59 -5.92
C PRO A 135 26.17 3.23 -6.08
N ASP A 136 27.13 2.40 -6.53
CA ASP A 136 28.53 2.81 -6.76
C ASP A 136 29.03 2.69 -8.22
N GLY A 137 30.19 2.07 -8.46
CA GLY A 137 30.79 1.80 -9.77
C GLY A 137 30.87 0.32 -10.15
N LEU A 138 30.33 -0.58 -9.33
CA LEU A 138 30.05 -1.98 -9.64
C LEU A 138 28.73 -2.08 -10.44
N GLY A 139 27.96 -3.16 -10.29
CA GLY A 139 26.65 -3.37 -10.90
C GLY A 139 26.38 -4.82 -11.33
N CYS A 140 25.13 -5.27 -11.29
CA CYS A 140 24.71 -6.66 -11.46
C CYS A 140 23.99 -6.94 -12.81
N PRO A 141 24.72 -7.18 -13.92
CA PRO A 141 24.13 -7.42 -15.24
C PRO A 141 23.53 -8.83 -15.43
N THR A 142 23.51 -9.67 -14.37
CA THR A 142 22.90 -11.00 -14.37
C THR A 142 22.35 -11.34 -12.98
N THR A 143 21.02 -11.39 -12.87
CA THR A 143 20.27 -12.04 -11.79
C THR A 143 20.72 -13.49 -11.58
N SER A 144 20.67 -13.98 -10.33
CA SER A 144 20.67 -15.43 -10.08
C SER A 144 19.33 -16.05 -10.51
N ALA A 145 19.24 -17.38 -10.61
CA ALA A 145 18.08 -18.02 -11.21
C ALA A 145 16.85 -18.12 -10.28
N GLY A 146 17.07 -18.01 -8.97
CA GLY A 146 16.07 -18.01 -7.91
C GLY A 146 15.89 -16.66 -7.21
N CYS A 147 16.75 -15.66 -7.46
CA CYS A 147 16.47 -14.28 -7.04
C CYS A 147 15.32 -13.71 -7.88
N VAL A 148 14.13 -13.87 -7.30
CA VAL A 148 12.87 -13.19 -7.61
C VAL A 148 12.38 -12.69 -6.26
N SER A 149 12.08 -11.39 -6.13
CA SER A 149 11.52 -10.85 -4.89
C SER A 149 10.27 -11.64 -4.48
N THR A 150 10.19 -11.98 -3.20
CA THR A 150 9.02 -12.63 -2.64
C THR A 150 7.88 -11.60 -2.57
N PRO A 151 6.64 -11.90 -2.99
CA PRO A 151 5.56 -10.94 -2.85
C PRO A 151 5.26 -10.69 -1.37
N GLU A 152 5.56 -9.47 -0.90
CA GLU A 152 5.41 -9.02 0.48
C GLU A 152 4.00 -9.29 1.03
N ILE A 153 3.91 -9.75 2.28
CA ILE A 153 2.64 -10.04 2.95
C ILE A 153 2.32 -8.91 3.93
N CYS A 154 1.73 -7.85 3.38
CA CYS A 154 1.48 -6.52 3.96
C CYS A 154 0.60 -6.43 5.24
N ASP A 155 0.50 -7.49 6.04
CA ASP A 155 -0.31 -7.55 7.27
C ASP A 155 0.30 -8.41 8.39
N ASN A 156 1.63 -8.63 8.39
CA ASN A 156 2.28 -9.65 9.22
C ASN A 156 3.44 -9.18 10.14
N GLY A 157 4.03 -8.01 9.92
CA GLY A 157 5.08 -7.46 10.78
C GLY A 157 6.47 -8.07 10.56
N ILE A 158 6.74 -8.58 9.36
CA ILE A 158 8.02 -9.15 8.92
C ILE A 158 8.30 -8.69 7.49
N ASP A 159 9.55 -8.31 7.25
CA ASP A 159 10.20 -8.14 5.94
C ASP A 159 10.23 -9.52 5.21
N ASP A 160 9.29 -9.80 4.30
CA ASP A 160 9.17 -11.08 3.56
C ASP A 160 9.99 -11.07 2.24
N ASP A 161 10.39 -9.90 1.75
CA ASP A 161 11.21 -9.67 0.54
C ASP A 161 12.73 -9.53 0.84
N GLY A 162 13.09 -8.84 1.92
CA GLY A 162 14.46 -8.64 2.40
C GLY A 162 15.11 -7.27 2.11
N ASP A 163 14.36 -6.28 1.61
CA ASP A 163 14.85 -4.91 1.37
C ASP A 163 15.05 -4.07 2.66
N SER A 164 14.57 -4.56 3.82
CA SER A 164 14.56 -3.92 5.15
C SER A 164 13.43 -2.91 5.42
N LEU A 165 12.38 -2.91 4.60
CA LEU A 165 11.06 -2.34 4.91
C LEU A 165 10.11 -3.44 5.44
N VAL A 166 8.90 -3.08 5.87
CA VAL A 166 7.95 -4.00 6.51
C VAL A 166 6.51 -3.50 6.27
N ASP A 167 5.60 -4.41 5.94
CA ASP A 167 4.17 -4.14 5.75
C ASP A 167 3.95 -2.89 4.86
N CYS A 168 3.17 -1.91 5.30
CA CYS A 168 2.84 -0.72 4.51
C CYS A 168 3.94 0.33 4.39
N GLN A 169 5.11 0.09 5.00
CA GLN A 169 6.33 0.87 4.74
C GLN A 169 7.05 0.40 3.48
N ASP A 170 6.65 -0.75 2.91
CA ASP A 170 7.18 -1.36 1.68
C ASP A 170 6.53 -0.78 0.39
N PRO A 171 7.30 -0.37 -0.63
CA PRO A 171 6.78 0.12 -1.92
C PRO A 171 6.00 -0.90 -2.77
N ASP A 172 6.26 -2.20 -2.64
CA ASP A 172 5.59 -3.28 -3.36
C ASP A 172 4.23 -3.66 -2.72
N CYS A 173 3.93 -3.16 -1.52
CA CYS A 173 2.63 -3.27 -0.83
C CYS A 173 1.50 -2.40 -1.45
N ALA A 174 1.38 -2.42 -2.77
CA ALA A 174 0.39 -1.68 -3.55
C ALA A 174 -1.02 -2.31 -3.51
N GLY A 175 -1.75 -2.16 -2.40
CA GLY A 175 -3.10 -2.72 -2.27
C GLY A 175 -3.98 -2.14 -1.15
N PRO A 176 -5.26 -2.56 -1.07
CA PRO A 176 -6.24 -2.12 -0.05
C PRO A 176 -6.03 -2.82 1.31
N LEU A 177 -4.77 -3.12 1.64
CA LEU A 177 -4.32 -3.47 2.99
C LEU A 177 -3.70 -2.22 3.63
N CYS A 178 -2.92 -1.47 2.84
CA CYS A 178 -2.36 -0.16 3.17
C CYS A 178 -3.32 0.96 2.76
N VAL A 179 -4.55 0.89 3.25
CA VAL A 179 -5.59 1.91 3.10
C VAL A 179 -6.36 1.94 4.41
N GLU A 180 -6.18 3.01 5.17
CA GLU A 180 -6.67 3.16 6.55
C GLU A 180 -8.15 2.76 6.72
N ILE A 181 -8.43 1.83 7.64
CA ILE A 181 -9.79 1.42 7.99
C ILE A 181 -10.25 2.28 9.18
N CYS A 182 -10.69 3.49 8.84
CA CYS A 182 -11.05 4.64 9.69
C CYS A 182 -12.06 4.44 10.86
N ASP A 183 -12.33 3.22 11.31
CA ASP A 183 -13.11 2.90 12.52
C ASP A 183 -12.65 1.63 13.28
N ASN A 184 -11.40 1.19 13.09
CA ASN A 184 -10.85 -0.05 13.67
C ASN A 184 -9.97 0.14 14.92
N GLY A 185 -9.44 1.35 15.18
CA GLY A 185 -8.55 1.65 16.31
C GLY A 185 -7.08 1.25 16.14
N LEU A 186 -6.61 1.09 14.91
CA LEU A 186 -5.24 0.77 14.50
C LEU A 186 -4.66 1.89 13.61
N ASP A 187 -3.43 1.67 13.14
CA ASP A 187 -2.65 2.50 12.21
C ASP A 187 -2.35 1.52 11.06
N ASP A 188 -3.26 1.40 10.08
CA ASP A 188 -3.23 0.31 9.08
C ASP A 188 -2.23 0.58 7.94
N ASP A 189 -1.92 1.86 7.65
CA ASP A 189 -0.88 2.24 6.67
C ASP A 189 0.47 2.65 7.31
N PHE A 190 0.52 2.70 8.65
CA PHE A 190 1.72 2.93 9.47
C PHE A 190 2.35 4.34 9.37
N ASP A 191 1.57 5.37 8.99
CA ASP A 191 2.01 6.77 9.00
C ASP A 191 2.10 7.40 10.42
N ASN A 192 1.56 6.74 11.45
CA ASN A 192 1.45 7.17 12.87
C ASN A 192 0.23 8.05 13.21
N ASN A 193 -0.72 8.25 12.29
CA ASN A 193 -2.09 8.64 12.62
C ASN A 193 -2.97 7.38 12.85
N ILE A 194 -4.21 7.57 13.31
CA ILE A 194 -5.16 6.49 13.64
C ILE A 194 -6.59 6.98 13.38
N ASP A 195 -7.42 6.15 12.74
CA ASP A 195 -8.87 6.32 12.51
C ASP A 195 -9.27 7.68 11.90
N CYS A 196 -9.36 8.70 12.75
CA CYS A 196 -9.99 9.99 12.48
C CYS A 196 -9.02 11.17 12.74
N ASP A 197 -7.87 10.88 13.35
CA ASP A 197 -6.71 11.79 13.34
C ASP A 197 -5.90 11.66 12.01
N ASP A 198 -6.21 10.63 11.19
CA ASP A 198 -5.61 10.42 9.87
C ASP A 198 -6.14 11.38 8.77
N SER A 199 -5.28 11.65 7.77
CA SER A 199 -5.50 12.59 6.69
C SER A 199 -6.21 12.03 5.44
N ASP A 200 -6.14 10.72 5.17
CA ASP A 200 -6.89 10.08 4.08
C ASP A 200 -8.33 9.72 4.53
N CYS A 201 -8.52 9.48 5.83
CA CYS A 201 -9.83 9.36 6.47
C CYS A 201 -10.68 10.65 6.50
N ILE A 202 -10.13 11.82 6.11
CA ILE A 202 -10.86 13.09 5.97
C ILE A 202 -12.10 13.00 5.04
N SER A 203 -12.19 11.95 4.21
CA SER A 203 -13.29 11.75 3.26
C SER A 203 -14.40 10.76 3.70
N VAL A 204 -14.25 10.06 4.83
CA VAL A 204 -15.16 8.97 5.21
C VAL A 204 -16.30 9.40 6.16
N PRO A 205 -17.54 8.85 6.05
CA PRO A 205 -18.68 9.34 6.85
C PRO A 205 -18.64 8.97 8.34
N ASN A 206 -17.87 7.94 8.70
CA ASN A 206 -17.64 7.47 10.07
C ASN A 206 -16.66 8.38 10.85
N CYS A 207 -15.75 9.11 10.17
CA CYS A 207 -14.96 10.17 10.79
C CYS A 207 -15.78 11.48 10.88
N ALA A 208 -16.84 11.44 11.68
CA ALA A 208 -17.71 12.57 11.91
C ALA A 208 -17.04 13.59 12.84
N ILE A 209 -16.72 14.77 12.29
CA ILE A 209 -16.26 15.96 13.05
C ILE A 209 -17.18 16.17 14.25
N ALA A 210 -16.62 16.38 15.44
CA ALA A 210 -17.38 16.58 16.69
C ALA A 210 -18.40 17.73 16.54
N LEU A 211 -19.69 17.38 16.49
CA LEU A 211 -20.80 18.29 16.22
C LEU A 211 -21.26 18.99 17.49
N SER A 212 -21.54 20.28 17.35
CA SER A 212 -22.10 21.13 18.41
C SER A 212 -23.51 21.59 18.05
N TYR A 213 -24.38 21.71 19.04
CA TYR A 213 -25.72 22.24 18.81
C TYR A 213 -25.67 23.68 18.28
N SER A 214 -24.82 24.52 18.88
CA SER A 214 -24.76 25.96 18.63
C SER A 214 -24.13 26.35 17.28
N ALA A 215 -23.11 25.64 16.80
CA ALA A 215 -22.56 25.89 15.46
C ALA A 215 -23.35 25.14 14.37
N ASP A 216 -23.57 23.85 14.57
CA ASP A 216 -23.90 22.93 13.47
C ASP A 216 -25.40 22.69 13.34
N ILE A 217 -26.12 22.46 14.45
CA ILE A 217 -27.53 22.03 14.43
C ILE A 217 -28.50 23.21 14.45
N TYR A 218 -28.25 24.21 15.30
CA TYR A 218 -29.19 25.29 15.56
C TYR A 218 -29.43 26.15 14.32
N THR A 219 -28.35 26.63 13.70
CA THR A 219 -28.44 27.55 12.56
C THR A 219 -28.87 26.86 11.27
N GLN A 220 -28.51 25.60 11.07
CA GLN A 220 -28.78 24.85 9.84
C GLN A 220 -30.19 24.24 9.84
N VAL A 221 -30.66 23.70 10.98
CA VAL A 221 -31.92 22.95 11.03
C VAL A 221 -32.96 23.59 11.97
N ILE A 222 -32.60 23.92 13.22
CA ILE A 222 -33.60 24.36 14.22
C ILE A 222 -34.21 25.71 13.85
N ASP A 223 -33.40 26.74 13.60
CA ASP A 223 -33.92 28.07 13.23
C ASP A 223 -34.42 28.13 11.78
N ALA A 224 -33.85 27.32 10.89
CA ALA A 224 -34.27 27.27 9.49
C ALA A 224 -35.63 26.57 9.30
N GLN A 225 -35.90 25.50 10.06
CA GLN A 225 -37.02 24.57 9.79
C GLN A 225 -38.00 24.41 10.97
N CYS A 226 -37.59 24.66 12.21
CA CYS A 226 -38.40 24.33 13.40
C CYS A 226 -38.98 25.56 14.12
N THR A 227 -38.24 26.67 14.25
CA THR A 227 -38.71 27.88 14.97
C THR A 227 -39.97 28.49 14.35
N VAL A 228 -40.17 28.35 13.03
CA VAL A 228 -41.40 28.77 12.32
C VAL A 228 -42.71 28.26 12.95
N CYS A 229 -42.68 27.09 13.59
CA CYS A 229 -43.80 26.51 14.33
C CYS A 229 -43.58 26.49 15.86
N HIS A 230 -42.34 26.32 16.30
CA HIS A 230 -41.97 26.12 17.70
C HIS A 230 -41.26 27.34 18.31
N ALA A 231 -41.65 28.56 17.94
CA ALA A 231 -41.20 29.80 18.56
C ALA A 231 -42.36 30.80 18.80
N PRO A 232 -42.18 31.84 19.63
CA PRO A 232 -43.21 32.82 19.88
C PRO A 232 -43.59 33.58 18.61
N PRO A 233 -44.90 33.81 18.34
CA PRO A 233 -46.03 33.61 19.24
C PRO A 233 -46.70 32.22 19.15
N SER A 234 -46.20 31.32 18.31
CA SER A 234 -46.86 30.05 17.97
C SER A 234 -46.73 28.99 19.05
N ASN A 235 -45.50 28.71 19.50
CA ASN A 235 -45.15 27.68 20.50
C ASN A 235 -45.94 26.37 20.35
N PHE A 236 -46.06 25.83 19.12
CA PHE A 236 -46.88 24.64 18.90
C PHE A 236 -46.33 23.44 19.68
N GLY A 237 -47.23 22.66 20.28
CA GLY A 237 -46.87 21.58 21.21
C GLY A 237 -46.40 22.06 22.59
N GLY A 238 -46.40 23.38 22.88
CA GLY A 238 -45.86 23.95 24.12
C GLY A 238 -44.35 24.26 24.06
N LEU A 239 -43.67 23.80 22.99
CA LEU A 239 -42.23 23.88 22.82
C LEU A 239 -41.76 25.26 22.33
N ASN A 240 -40.61 25.73 22.84
CA ASN A 240 -39.94 26.94 22.38
C ASN A 240 -38.47 26.68 22.02
N LEU A 241 -38.20 26.58 20.72
CA LEU A 241 -36.89 26.33 20.12
C LEU A 241 -36.18 27.61 19.65
N ALA A 242 -36.71 28.81 19.91
CA ALA A 242 -35.99 30.04 19.58
C ALA A 242 -34.92 30.33 20.64
N ASP A 243 -33.64 30.24 20.25
CA ASP A 243 -32.53 30.62 21.12
C ASP A 243 -32.45 32.14 21.25
N THR A 244 -32.48 32.62 22.49
CA THR A 244 -32.54 34.05 22.82
C THR A 244 -31.93 34.32 24.18
N ALA A 245 -31.62 35.58 24.49
CA ALA A 245 -31.15 36.02 25.81
C ALA A 245 -32.12 35.75 27.00
N THR A 246 -33.27 35.11 26.76
CA THR A 246 -34.24 34.67 27.78
C THR A 246 -34.77 33.24 27.57
N ASN A 247 -34.29 32.50 26.58
CA ASN A 247 -34.69 31.11 26.30
C ASN A 247 -33.51 30.37 25.65
N ASP A 248 -32.99 29.39 26.36
CA ASP A 248 -31.95 28.47 25.89
C ASP A 248 -32.65 27.31 25.17
N SER A 249 -32.46 27.18 23.85
CA SER A 249 -33.17 26.15 23.06
C SER A 249 -32.55 24.76 23.20
N TYR A 250 -31.26 24.68 23.56
CA TYR A 250 -30.55 23.43 23.86
C TYR A 250 -31.09 22.82 25.15
N ALA A 251 -31.09 23.59 26.25
CA ALA A 251 -31.60 23.17 27.55
C ALA A 251 -33.13 22.95 27.58
N THR A 252 -33.83 23.33 26.51
CA THR A 252 -35.25 23.04 26.30
C THR A 252 -35.49 21.64 25.70
N ILE A 253 -34.47 20.99 25.09
CA ILE A 253 -34.63 19.67 24.44
C ILE A 253 -33.68 18.57 24.98
N VAL A 254 -32.46 18.89 25.38
CA VAL A 254 -31.48 17.87 25.78
C VAL A 254 -31.68 17.48 27.25
N ASN A 255 -31.80 16.18 27.52
CA ASN A 255 -32.18 15.61 28.81
C ASN A 255 -33.50 16.20 29.38
N GLN A 256 -34.48 16.51 28.52
CA GLN A 256 -35.81 16.99 28.90
C GLN A 256 -36.91 15.99 28.50
N PRO A 257 -37.78 15.51 29.42
CA PRO A 257 -38.78 14.48 29.13
C PRO A 257 -39.89 14.97 28.20
N SER A 258 -40.29 14.11 27.25
CA SER A 258 -41.34 14.41 26.28
C SER A 258 -42.74 14.42 26.89
N ASP A 259 -43.45 15.55 26.79
CA ASP A 259 -44.87 15.69 27.18
C ASP A 259 -45.81 14.73 26.41
N GLU A 260 -45.43 14.27 25.21
CA GLU A 260 -46.21 13.30 24.44
C GLU A 260 -45.96 11.84 24.88
N CYS A 261 -44.76 11.54 25.39
CA CYS A 261 -44.36 10.22 25.85
C CYS A 261 -43.16 10.29 26.81
N GLY A 262 -43.40 10.57 28.09
CA GLY A 262 -42.36 10.69 29.15
C GLY A 262 -41.69 9.37 29.57
N ALA A 263 -41.55 8.43 28.63
CA ALA A 263 -40.60 7.32 28.66
C ALA A 263 -39.38 7.57 27.75
N TYR A 264 -39.36 8.74 27.08
CA TYR A 264 -38.31 9.26 26.21
C TYR A 264 -38.11 10.74 26.49
N ASP A 265 -36.87 11.22 26.41
CA ASP A 265 -36.56 12.64 26.39
C ASP A 265 -36.67 13.19 24.96
N PHE A 266 -36.78 14.52 24.79
CA PHE A 266 -36.81 15.14 23.47
C PHE A 266 -35.50 14.84 22.72
N VAL A 267 -34.36 15.01 23.38
CA VAL A 267 -33.05 14.47 22.97
C VAL A 267 -32.40 13.76 24.17
N GLU A 268 -32.12 12.48 23.98
CA GLU A 268 -31.30 11.64 24.86
C GLU A 268 -29.89 11.53 24.24
N PRO A 269 -28.84 12.03 24.91
CA PRO A 269 -27.45 11.87 24.46
C PRO A 269 -27.07 10.41 24.16
N PHE A 270 -26.31 10.21 23.09
CA PHE A 270 -25.80 8.91 22.62
C PHE A 270 -26.87 7.90 22.14
N ASP A 271 -28.16 8.29 22.07
CA ASP A 271 -29.21 7.43 21.52
C ASP A 271 -30.32 8.22 20.79
N SER A 272 -30.15 8.38 19.47
CA SER A 272 -31.19 8.88 18.56
C SER A 272 -32.47 8.04 18.54
N GLN A 273 -32.41 6.76 18.94
CA GLN A 273 -33.56 5.88 19.11
C GLN A 273 -34.22 6.00 20.50
N ALA A 274 -33.59 6.64 21.48
CA ALA A 274 -34.26 7.13 22.68
C ALA A 274 -34.81 8.56 22.50
N SER A 275 -34.23 9.33 21.58
CA SER A 275 -34.63 10.73 21.34
C SER A 275 -36.00 10.89 20.65
N TRP A 276 -36.98 11.42 21.39
CA TRP A 276 -38.35 11.63 20.89
C TRP A 276 -38.41 12.61 19.70
N LEU A 277 -37.60 13.67 19.70
CA LEU A 277 -37.50 14.62 18.60
C LEU A 277 -37.07 13.92 17.31
N PHE A 278 -36.03 13.09 17.37
CA PHE A 278 -35.56 12.31 16.24
C PHE A 278 -36.65 11.38 15.71
N ARG A 279 -37.29 10.60 16.59
CA ARG A 279 -38.42 9.73 16.23
C ARG A 279 -39.58 10.48 15.59
N LYS A 280 -39.85 11.71 15.99
CA LYS A 280 -40.89 12.58 15.42
C LYS A 280 -40.54 13.10 14.03
N ILE A 281 -39.26 13.30 13.68
CA ILE A 281 -38.85 13.70 12.33
C ILE A 281 -38.71 12.52 11.37
N VAL A 282 -38.25 11.34 11.82
CA VAL A 282 -38.19 10.13 10.97
C VAL A 282 -39.51 9.35 10.89
N GLY A 283 -40.48 9.66 11.77
CA GLY A 283 -41.85 9.09 11.74
C GLY A 283 -42.04 7.76 12.49
N THR A 284 -41.04 7.31 13.26
CA THR A 284 -41.11 6.06 14.05
C THR A 284 -41.79 6.24 15.42
N HIS A 285 -42.14 7.47 15.79
CA HIS A 285 -42.71 7.84 17.09
C HIS A 285 -44.02 7.12 17.46
N VAL A 286 -44.86 6.75 16.49
CA VAL A 286 -46.13 6.03 16.76
C VAL A 286 -45.87 4.56 17.16
N GLU A 287 -44.87 3.92 16.57
CA GLU A 287 -44.44 2.57 16.93
C GLU A 287 -43.76 2.60 18.31
N ALA A 288 -42.84 3.54 18.53
CA ALA A 288 -42.18 3.77 19.81
C ALA A 288 -43.19 4.06 20.94
N ALA A 289 -44.20 4.89 20.71
CA ALA A 289 -45.29 5.11 21.66
C ALA A 289 -45.99 3.81 22.04
N THR A 290 -46.26 2.95 21.06
CA THR A 290 -46.92 1.65 21.27
C THR A 290 -46.05 0.72 22.10
N ALA A 291 -44.74 0.67 21.82
CA ALA A 291 -43.77 -0.15 22.56
C ALA A 291 -43.55 0.33 24.01
N ALA A 292 -43.47 1.64 24.22
CA ALA A 292 -43.30 2.27 25.54
C ALA A 292 -44.60 2.34 26.37
N GLY A 293 -45.76 1.98 25.80
CA GLY A 293 -47.07 2.07 26.47
C GLY A 293 -47.66 3.48 26.55
N CYS A 294 -47.10 4.43 25.79
CA CYS A 294 -47.60 5.79 25.64
C CYS A 294 -48.84 5.87 24.73
N SER A 295 -49.54 7.01 24.77
CA SER A 295 -50.71 7.24 23.93
C SER A 295 -50.31 7.56 22.49
N THR A 296 -50.56 6.62 21.57
CA THR A 296 -50.40 6.86 20.11
C THR A 296 -51.26 8.02 19.59
N ALA A 297 -52.37 8.34 20.28
CA ALA A 297 -53.19 9.51 19.97
C ALA A 297 -52.59 10.84 20.46
N ALA A 298 -51.73 10.82 21.50
CA ALA A 298 -50.97 11.99 21.95
C ALA A 298 -49.71 12.19 21.10
N ALA A 299 -49.05 11.10 20.71
CA ALA A 299 -47.86 11.10 19.83
C ALA A 299 -48.12 11.75 18.45
N GLY A 300 -49.37 11.77 17.97
CA GLY A 300 -49.78 12.59 16.84
C GLY A 300 -49.08 12.25 15.51
N SER A 301 -48.92 13.25 14.65
CA SER A 301 -48.29 13.10 13.33
C SER A 301 -46.76 13.27 13.37
N GLN A 302 -46.09 12.75 12.34
CA GLN A 302 -44.70 13.06 12.02
C GLN A 302 -44.54 14.58 11.78
N MET A 303 -43.37 15.10 12.13
CA MET A 303 -42.98 16.49 11.93
C MET A 303 -41.90 16.61 10.83
N PRO A 304 -41.81 17.74 10.10
CA PRO A 304 -42.74 18.87 10.11
C PRO A 304 -44.10 18.49 9.49
N ILE A 305 -45.20 18.93 10.09
CA ILE A 305 -46.53 18.44 9.74
C ILE A 305 -47.10 19.10 8.46
N GLY A 306 -47.72 18.27 7.60
CA GLY A 306 -48.50 18.74 6.46
C GLY A 306 -47.64 19.30 5.32
N GLY A 307 -47.96 20.52 4.87
CA GLY A 307 -47.28 21.18 3.75
C GLY A 307 -45.83 21.61 4.01
N PHE A 308 -45.33 21.43 5.23
CA PHE A 308 -43.95 21.66 5.62
C PHE A 308 -43.12 20.36 5.64
N CYS A 309 -43.72 19.20 5.34
CA CYS A 309 -42.97 17.98 5.12
C CYS A 309 -42.02 18.16 3.91
N CYS A 310 -40.75 17.79 4.00
CA CYS A 310 -40.04 17.22 5.15
C CYS A 310 -38.61 17.76 5.19
N LEU A 311 -37.93 17.58 6.34
CA LEU A 311 -36.49 17.74 6.44
C LEU A 311 -35.80 16.88 5.37
N SER A 312 -34.66 17.34 4.86
CA SER A 312 -33.87 16.54 3.91
C SER A 312 -33.18 15.39 4.64
N THR A 313 -32.75 14.37 3.89
CA THR A 313 -31.97 13.26 4.45
C THR A 313 -30.68 13.76 5.13
N ALA A 314 -30.08 14.86 4.63
CA ALA A 314 -28.90 15.45 5.23
C ALA A 314 -29.22 16.13 6.58
N ASP A 315 -30.31 16.88 6.69
CA ASP A 315 -30.72 17.52 7.96
C ASP A 315 -31.07 16.46 9.03
N ILE A 316 -31.68 15.35 8.61
CA ILE A 316 -32.02 14.22 9.47
C ILE A 316 -30.74 13.50 9.94
N GLN A 317 -29.80 13.24 9.02
CA GLN A 317 -28.52 12.60 9.37
C GLN A 317 -27.70 13.49 10.30
N LEU A 318 -27.57 14.79 10.01
CA LEU A 318 -26.85 15.74 10.84
C LEU A 318 -27.41 15.83 12.28
N ILE A 319 -28.75 15.76 12.44
CA ILE A 319 -29.36 15.63 13.77
C ILE A 319 -29.05 14.27 14.39
N GLN A 320 -29.09 13.17 13.63
CA GLN A 320 -28.76 11.85 14.15
C GLN A 320 -27.32 11.80 14.69
N ASP A 321 -26.36 12.21 13.87
CA ASP A 321 -24.93 12.15 14.17
C ASP A 321 -24.61 12.97 15.43
N TRP A 322 -25.16 14.18 15.56
CA TRP A 322 -24.98 15.00 16.76
C TRP A 322 -25.55 14.36 18.02
N ILE A 323 -26.72 13.70 17.94
CA ILE A 323 -27.30 12.99 19.08
C ILE A 323 -26.45 11.78 19.45
N ASP A 324 -26.12 10.93 18.47
CA ASP A 324 -25.38 9.69 18.67
C ASP A 324 -23.92 9.97 19.14
N GLN A 325 -23.35 11.14 18.82
CA GLN A 325 -22.08 11.64 19.38
C GLN A 325 -22.16 12.15 20.84
N GLY A 326 -23.35 12.33 21.42
CA GLY A 326 -23.54 12.79 22.80
C GLY A 326 -24.30 14.11 22.98
N ALA A 327 -24.80 14.71 21.89
CA ALA A 327 -25.60 15.93 21.91
C ALA A 327 -24.94 17.13 22.64
N GLU A 328 -23.68 17.45 22.30
CA GLU A 328 -22.92 18.57 22.89
C GLU A 328 -23.49 19.96 22.48
N PRO A 329 -23.35 21.01 23.32
CA PRO A 329 -23.95 22.35 23.11
C PRO A 329 -23.18 23.26 22.14
#